data_AF-F8PP36-F1
#
_entry.id   AF-F8PP36-F1
#
_cell.length_a   1.000
_cell.length_b   1.000
_cell.length_c   1.000
_cell.angle_alpha   90.00
_cell.angle_beta   90.00
_cell.angle_gamma   90.00
#
_symmetry.space_group_name_H-M   'P 1'
#
loop_
_entity.id
_entity.type
_entity.pdbx_description
1 polymer ?
#
loop_
_entity_poly.entity_id
_entity_poly.type
_entity_poly.pdbx_seq_one_letter_code
_entity_poly.pdbx_strand_id
1 'polypeptide(L)'
;MEEQPWKNLKLSLERPYKDDKGEPIPVLLDIHPDGTHVYEPKEDPSKKLGQNLRRIFLERGLDFFDSGNRPNLQEESSTPLEKEDGAEGPEESQDISKPTMTPEELFQMRTEIMPQLYIALGEMSHAKELLSLLLASTNPSEPSPVPSLPPATLAATMVTKPAPIISVQAFDAQLNTGGKDEALRKAADLFKSAANSLESGRLRGEKYWLDALRIRRANWGLAPAPLPFGAPTGKGVDKTSKDFLISFGLEGSTAYFRRKAIGHMPTDPTTPDPLVFPHRQRTRLYISLNMVDAKGAQVESHNSIVASDDSSLEGSLAASQREIVEEEIFSTLIKEASSLPTASARVAERLIDIDAAQGMELRFELRDSDGIQESLQSNNSQVATTMCDLIYSLLCALLLGMHTHKKLQRIGHAGVAHVLPQGSSSYTLLQPIIDLLQYQVFC
;
A
#
# COMPACT_ATOMS: atom_id res chain seq x y z
N MET A 1 -48.87 62.55 -5.54
CA MET A 1 -49.10 61.73 -6.75
C MET A 1 -48.80 60.31 -6.33
N GLU A 2 -49.82 59.58 -5.88
CA GLU A 2 -49.67 58.21 -5.35
C GLU A 2 -49.43 57.25 -6.51
N GLU A 3 -48.36 56.47 -6.44
CA GLU A 3 -48.02 55.48 -7.46
C GLU A 3 -49.00 54.31 -7.41
N GLN A 4 -49.46 53.90 -8.59
CA GLN A 4 -50.50 52.88 -8.73
C GLN A 4 -49.96 51.49 -8.32
N PRO A 5 -50.77 50.68 -7.61
CA PRO A 5 -50.32 49.49 -6.88
C PRO A 5 -49.75 48.36 -7.77
N TRP A 6 -50.03 48.38 -9.07
CA TRP A 6 -49.56 47.37 -10.01
C TRP A 6 -48.07 47.50 -10.37
N LYS A 7 -47.44 48.66 -10.13
CA LYS A 7 -45.99 48.84 -10.37
C LYS A 7 -45.09 48.17 -9.34
N ASN A 8 -45.62 47.82 -8.17
CA ASN A 8 -44.88 47.13 -7.10
C ASN A 8 -45.05 45.60 -7.13
N LEU A 9 -45.83 45.06 -8.07
CA LEU A 9 -46.01 43.63 -8.24
C LEU A 9 -44.81 43.03 -8.99
N LYS A 10 -43.84 42.50 -8.23
CA LYS A 10 -42.77 41.64 -8.76
C LYS A 10 -43.34 40.23 -8.94
N LEU A 11 -43.70 39.87 -10.18
CA LEU A 11 -44.03 38.49 -10.53
C LEU A 11 -42.76 37.63 -10.48
N SER A 12 -42.71 36.68 -9.54
CA SER A 12 -41.74 35.59 -9.59
C SER A 12 -42.13 34.66 -10.75
N LEU A 13 -41.20 34.41 -11.67
CA LEU A 13 -41.37 33.44 -12.78
C LEU A 13 -41.30 31.98 -12.31
N GLU A 14 -41.03 31.74 -11.03
CA GLU A 14 -41.05 30.42 -10.42
C GLU A 14 -42.48 30.00 -10.12
N ARG A 15 -42.77 28.72 -10.35
CA ARG A 15 -44.11 28.16 -10.10
C ARG A 15 -44.43 28.31 -8.60
N PRO A 16 -45.59 28.87 -8.23
CA PRO A 16 -45.98 28.93 -6.83
C PRO A 16 -46.06 27.50 -6.29
N TYR A 17 -45.28 27.21 -5.27
CA TYR A 17 -45.22 25.90 -4.63
C TYR A 17 -46.21 25.78 -3.47
N LYS A 18 -46.91 26.87 -3.12
CA LYS A 18 -47.93 26.95 -2.06
C LYS A 18 -49.10 27.82 -2.49
N ASP A 19 -50.31 27.45 -2.08
CA ASP A 19 -51.52 28.25 -2.25
C ASP A 19 -51.52 29.47 -1.30
N ASP A 20 -52.44 30.41 -1.51
CA ASP A 20 -52.63 31.62 -0.68
C ASP A 20 -52.88 31.33 0.82
N LYS A 21 -53.19 30.06 1.16
CA LYS A 21 -53.36 29.55 2.53
C LYS A 21 -52.12 28.84 3.09
N GLY A 22 -51.03 28.77 2.33
CA GLY A 22 -49.75 28.18 2.72
C GLY A 22 -49.61 26.66 2.51
N GLU A 23 -50.61 26.00 1.92
CA GLU A 23 -50.56 24.56 1.64
C GLU A 23 -49.83 24.27 0.33
N PRO A 24 -49.00 23.21 0.24
CA PRO A 24 -48.21 22.92 -0.95
C PRO A 24 -49.09 22.50 -2.13
N ILE A 25 -48.89 23.14 -3.28
CA ILE A 25 -49.67 22.87 -4.49
C ILE A 25 -49.20 21.53 -5.10
N PRO A 26 -50.07 20.51 -5.22
CA PRO A 26 -49.70 19.24 -5.83
C PRO A 26 -49.39 19.43 -7.32
N VAL A 27 -48.29 18.84 -7.78
CA VAL A 27 -47.87 18.94 -9.17
C VAL A 27 -48.79 18.06 -10.04
N LEU A 28 -49.47 18.71 -10.99
CA LEU A 28 -50.33 18.05 -11.97
C LEU A 28 -49.47 17.37 -13.04
N LEU A 29 -49.68 16.08 -13.27
CA LEU A 29 -48.95 15.32 -14.28
C LEU A 29 -49.69 15.30 -15.62
N ASP A 30 -51.02 15.10 -15.61
CA ASP A 30 -51.81 15.05 -16.84
C ASP A 30 -53.30 15.41 -16.59
N ILE A 31 -54.00 15.81 -17.64
CA ILE A 31 -55.46 16.03 -17.65
C ILE A 31 -56.08 15.08 -18.65
N HIS A 32 -56.88 14.13 -18.18
CA HIS A 32 -57.60 13.23 -19.07
C HIS A 32 -58.68 14.01 -19.88
N PRO A 33 -59.05 13.53 -21.09
CA PRO A 33 -60.00 14.22 -21.97
C PRO A 33 -61.41 14.41 -21.38
N ASP A 34 -61.76 13.70 -20.30
CA ASP A 34 -63.00 13.88 -19.53
C ASP A 34 -62.89 14.98 -18.44
N GLY A 35 -61.78 15.70 -18.35
CA GLY A 35 -61.56 16.82 -17.43
C GLY A 35 -61.11 16.42 -16.02
N THR A 36 -60.76 15.15 -15.79
CA THR A 36 -60.20 14.70 -14.51
C THR A 36 -58.69 14.92 -14.46
N HIS A 37 -58.24 15.62 -13.43
CA HIS A 37 -56.84 15.95 -13.16
C HIS A 37 -56.11 14.80 -12.46
N VAL A 38 -54.98 14.33 -13.03
CA VAL A 38 -54.10 13.32 -12.43
C VAL A 38 -52.89 14.00 -11.81
N TYR A 39 -52.74 13.85 -10.50
CA TYR A 39 -51.66 14.44 -9.70
C TYR A 39 -50.57 13.41 -9.42
N GLU A 40 -49.36 13.90 -9.12
CA GLU A 40 -48.25 13.04 -8.68
C GLU A 40 -48.63 12.23 -7.42
N PRO A 41 -48.46 10.89 -7.44
CA PRO A 41 -48.74 10.07 -6.28
C PRO A 41 -47.77 10.43 -5.15
N LYS A 42 -48.30 10.72 -3.96
CA LYS A 42 -47.49 11.02 -2.77
C LYS A 42 -46.56 9.84 -2.48
N GLU A 43 -45.26 10.04 -2.63
CA GLU A 43 -44.27 9.01 -2.31
C GLU A 43 -44.34 8.61 -0.83
N ASP A 44 -44.35 7.29 -0.57
CA ASP A 44 -44.35 6.75 0.78
C ASP A 44 -43.12 7.23 1.56
N PRO A 45 -43.28 7.73 2.80
CA PRO A 45 -42.17 8.23 3.62
C PRO A 45 -41.10 7.15 3.85
N SER A 46 -41.52 5.87 3.87
CA SER A 46 -40.62 4.72 4.00
C SER A 46 -39.71 4.53 2.78
N LYS A 47 -40.18 4.86 1.56
CA LYS A 47 -39.35 4.78 0.33
C LYS A 47 -38.33 5.90 0.28
N LYS A 48 -38.71 7.12 0.68
CA LYS A 48 -37.78 8.25 0.83
C LYS A 48 -36.71 7.97 1.88
N LEU A 49 -37.09 7.40 3.01
CA LEU A 49 -36.13 7.00 4.04
C LEU A 49 -35.16 5.93 3.52
N GLY A 50 -35.67 4.93 2.79
CA GLY A 50 -34.85 3.89 2.17
C GLY A 50 -33.84 4.43 1.15
N GLN A 51 -34.24 5.39 0.32
CA GLN A 51 -33.34 6.07 -0.63
C GLN A 51 -32.29 6.91 0.10
N ASN A 52 -32.68 7.67 1.13
CA ASN A 52 -31.76 8.47 1.92
C ASN A 52 -30.74 7.61 2.67
N LEU A 53 -31.15 6.47 3.24
CA LEU A 53 -30.23 5.54 3.89
C LEU A 53 -29.25 4.93 2.88
N ARG A 54 -29.72 4.51 1.70
CA ARG A 54 -28.83 4.03 0.62
C ARG A 54 -27.81 5.08 0.22
N ARG A 55 -28.24 6.34 0.10
CA ARG A 55 -27.34 7.47 -0.20
C ARG A 55 -26.31 7.66 0.90
N ILE A 56 -26.73 7.65 2.17
CA ILE A 56 -25.82 7.77 3.31
C ILE A 56 -24.79 6.63 3.33
N PHE A 57 -25.21 5.39 3.05
CA PHE A 57 -24.29 4.25 2.99
C PHE A 57 -23.30 4.33 1.83
N LEU A 58 -23.70 4.87 0.68
CA LEU A 58 -22.78 5.09 -0.46
C LEU A 58 -21.78 6.22 -0.17
N GLU A 59 -22.23 7.29 0.48
CA GLU A 59 -21.39 8.47 0.76
C GLU A 59 -20.49 8.29 2.00
N ARG A 60 -20.96 7.56 3.02
CA ARG A 60 -20.29 7.46 4.34
C ARG A 60 -19.88 6.04 4.73
N GLY A 61 -20.18 5.03 3.91
CA GLY A 61 -19.83 3.64 4.16
C GLY A 61 -20.79 2.91 5.10
N LEU A 62 -20.68 1.58 5.12
CA LEU A 62 -21.55 0.67 5.90
C LEU A 62 -21.36 0.81 7.43
N ASP A 63 -20.20 1.29 7.87
CA ASP A 63 -19.84 1.47 9.29
C ASP A 63 -20.40 2.76 9.94
N PHE A 64 -21.21 3.53 9.22
CA PHE A 64 -21.76 4.81 9.72
C PHE A 64 -22.49 4.71 11.07
N PHE A 65 -23.12 3.59 11.37
CA PHE A 65 -23.84 3.37 12.63
C PHE A 65 -22.99 2.75 13.75
N ASP A 66 -21.89 2.08 13.40
CA ASP A 66 -21.00 1.39 14.35
C ASP A 66 -19.83 2.28 14.79
N SER A 67 -19.46 3.30 14.01
CA SER A 67 -18.52 4.33 14.45
C SER A 67 -19.18 5.21 15.52
N GLY A 68 -19.02 4.83 16.79
CA GLY A 68 -19.49 5.59 17.97
C GLY A 68 -18.86 6.97 18.16
N ASN A 69 -18.22 7.54 17.14
CA ASN A 69 -17.61 8.86 17.17
C ASN A 69 -18.57 9.84 16.50
N ARG A 70 -19.48 10.43 17.28
CA ARG A 70 -20.32 11.56 16.82
C ARG A 70 -19.42 12.78 16.63
N PRO A 71 -19.06 13.21 15.41
CA PRO A 71 -18.42 14.51 15.25
C PRO A 71 -19.52 15.57 15.38
N ASN A 72 -19.26 16.58 16.20
CA ASN A 72 -20.07 17.78 16.44
C ASN A 72 -21.13 18.12 15.39
N LEU A 73 -22.40 17.85 15.70
CA LEU A 73 -23.59 18.29 14.96
C LEU A 73 -23.99 19.75 15.30
N GLN A 74 -23.02 20.63 15.58
CA GLN A 74 -23.30 21.99 16.07
C GLN A 74 -22.74 23.15 15.24
N GLU A 75 -22.16 22.93 14.06
CA GLU A 75 -21.54 24.02 13.26
C GLU A 75 -21.97 24.09 11.79
N GLU A 76 -23.26 23.89 11.47
CA GLU A 76 -23.80 24.19 10.12
C GLU A 76 -24.98 25.16 10.18
N SER A 77 -24.79 26.32 10.83
CA SER A 77 -25.75 27.41 10.73
C SER A 77 -25.08 28.79 10.67
N SER A 78 -24.14 29.02 9.74
CA SER A 78 -23.81 30.37 9.27
C SER A 78 -22.71 30.37 8.18
N THR A 79 -23.09 30.29 6.90
CA THR A 79 -22.36 30.95 5.80
C THR A 79 -23.29 31.13 4.59
N PRO A 80 -23.52 32.37 4.11
CA PRO A 80 -24.21 32.61 2.84
C PRO A 80 -23.26 32.37 1.66
N LEU A 81 -23.71 31.59 0.69
CA LEU A 81 -23.04 31.38 -0.60
C LEU A 81 -23.28 32.58 -1.53
N GLU A 82 -22.24 33.37 -1.78
CA GLU A 82 -22.13 34.18 -3.00
C GLU A 82 -21.61 33.27 -4.13
N LYS A 83 -22.36 33.22 -5.23
CA LYS A 83 -21.94 32.57 -6.48
C LYS A 83 -21.28 33.64 -7.36
N GLU A 84 -19.98 33.48 -7.61
CA GLU A 84 -19.34 34.08 -8.78
C GLU A 84 -19.10 33.02 -9.84
N ASP A 85 -19.43 33.39 -11.07
CA ASP A 85 -19.18 32.66 -12.31
C ASP A 85 -17.69 32.36 -12.49
N GLY A 86 -17.36 31.09 -12.69
CA GLY A 86 -16.02 30.62 -13.01
C GLY A 86 -16.10 29.57 -14.12
N ALA A 87 -15.55 29.94 -15.27
CA ALA A 87 -15.51 29.18 -16.51
C ALA A 87 -15.06 27.72 -16.35
N GLU A 88 -15.71 26.84 -17.09
CA GLU A 88 -15.28 25.46 -17.37
C GLU A 88 -13.87 25.48 -17.99
N GLY A 89 -12.87 25.23 -17.15
CA GLY A 89 -11.55 24.78 -17.57
C GLY A 89 -11.58 23.26 -17.71
N PRO A 90 -10.93 22.69 -18.75
CA PRO A 90 -10.94 21.26 -18.99
C PRO A 90 -10.30 20.53 -17.82
N GLU A 91 -10.92 19.42 -17.41
CA GLU A 91 -10.34 18.46 -16.49
C GLU A 91 -8.97 18.04 -17.02
N GLU A 92 -7.91 18.66 -16.50
CA GLU A 92 -6.59 18.05 -16.48
C GLU A 92 -6.72 16.80 -15.62
N SER A 93 -6.99 15.68 -16.30
CA SER A 93 -6.76 14.35 -15.79
C SER A 93 -5.33 14.31 -15.28
N GLN A 94 -5.19 14.51 -13.97
CA GLN A 94 -3.98 14.25 -13.22
C GLN A 94 -3.70 12.76 -13.41
N ASP A 95 -2.88 12.43 -14.41
CA ASP A 95 -2.19 11.16 -14.55
C ASP A 95 -1.18 11.02 -13.40
N ILE A 96 -1.69 10.96 -12.17
CA ILE A 96 -0.99 10.32 -11.07
C ILE A 96 -1.00 8.86 -11.47
N SER A 97 0.15 8.41 -11.96
CA SER A 97 0.43 7.03 -12.36
C SER A 97 -0.39 6.06 -11.52
N LYS A 98 -1.47 5.53 -12.11
CA LYS A 98 -2.35 4.59 -11.42
C LYS A 98 -1.47 3.48 -10.84
N PRO A 99 -1.68 3.12 -9.56
CA PRO A 99 -0.95 2.01 -8.95
C PRO A 99 -1.09 0.77 -9.82
N THR A 100 -0.13 -0.15 -9.71
CA THR A 100 -0.22 -1.44 -10.38
C THR A 100 -1.61 -2.04 -10.14
N MET A 101 -2.32 -2.31 -11.23
CA MET A 101 -3.75 -2.61 -11.21
C MET A 101 -4.07 -3.70 -10.18
N THR A 102 -4.98 -3.42 -9.27
CA THR A 102 -5.30 -4.37 -8.19
C THR A 102 -6.00 -5.61 -8.79
N PRO A 103 -5.89 -6.79 -8.17
CA PRO A 103 -6.57 -7.98 -8.67
C PRO A 103 -8.10 -7.81 -8.70
N GLU A 104 -8.64 -6.95 -7.84
CA GLU A 104 -10.05 -6.59 -7.80
C GLU A 104 -10.44 -5.73 -9.01
N GLU A 105 -9.68 -4.68 -9.32
CA GLU A 105 -9.92 -3.89 -10.53
C GLU A 105 -9.78 -4.76 -11.80
N LEU A 106 -8.81 -5.69 -11.85
CA LEU A 106 -8.64 -6.63 -12.97
C LEU A 106 -9.88 -7.51 -13.14
N PHE A 107 -10.44 -7.98 -12.03
CA PHE A 107 -11.67 -8.73 -12.04
C PHE A 107 -12.84 -7.87 -12.51
N GLN A 108 -12.95 -6.62 -12.06
CA GLN A 108 -13.99 -5.69 -12.52
C GLN A 108 -13.92 -5.46 -14.03
N MET A 109 -12.75 -5.14 -14.59
CA MET A 109 -12.58 -5.01 -16.05
C MET A 109 -12.96 -6.30 -16.78
N ARG A 110 -12.58 -7.46 -16.25
CA ARG A 110 -12.99 -8.75 -16.83
C ARG A 110 -14.51 -8.89 -16.85
N THR A 111 -15.19 -8.54 -15.76
CA THR A 111 -16.65 -8.61 -15.68
C THR A 111 -17.36 -7.61 -16.61
N GLU A 112 -16.76 -6.46 -16.88
CA GLU A 112 -17.29 -5.46 -17.81
C GLU A 112 -17.10 -5.86 -19.28
N ILE A 113 -15.94 -6.41 -19.63
CA ILE A 113 -15.60 -6.77 -21.03
C ILE A 113 -16.33 -8.04 -21.47
N MET A 114 -16.51 -9.01 -20.55
CA MET A 114 -17.12 -10.31 -20.88
C MET A 114 -18.52 -10.21 -21.56
N PRO A 115 -19.50 -9.42 -21.05
CA PRO A 115 -20.80 -9.29 -21.69
C PRO A 115 -20.73 -8.62 -23.07
N GLN A 116 -19.87 -7.62 -23.25
CA GLN A 116 -19.67 -6.97 -24.55
C GLN A 116 -19.16 -7.97 -25.59
N LEU A 117 -18.23 -8.85 -25.19
CA LEU A 117 -17.74 -9.92 -26.05
C LEU A 117 -18.84 -10.94 -26.38
N TYR A 118 -19.72 -11.28 -25.44
CA TYR A 118 -20.86 -12.16 -25.71
C TYR A 118 -21.88 -11.56 -26.69
N ILE A 119 -22.14 -10.25 -26.58
CA ILE A 119 -23.01 -9.54 -27.54
C ILE A 119 -22.39 -9.60 -28.94
N ALA A 120 -21.11 -9.23 -29.08
CA ALA A 120 -20.39 -9.29 -30.35
C ALA A 120 -20.36 -10.72 -30.92
N LEU A 121 -20.13 -11.73 -30.08
CA LEU A 121 -20.18 -13.15 -30.47
C LEU A 121 -21.57 -13.54 -30.98
N GLY A 122 -22.64 -13.10 -30.32
CA GLY A 122 -24.02 -13.33 -30.74
C GLY A 122 -24.29 -12.73 -32.12
N GLU A 123 -23.99 -11.45 -32.30
CA GLU A 123 -24.17 -10.74 -33.58
C GLU A 123 -23.39 -11.40 -34.73
N MET A 124 -22.12 -11.75 -34.50
CA MET A 124 -21.29 -12.43 -35.49
C MET A 124 -21.82 -13.84 -35.80
N SER A 125 -22.36 -14.55 -34.81
CA SER A 125 -22.98 -15.86 -35.01
C SER A 125 -24.24 -15.76 -35.85
N HIS A 126 -25.09 -14.75 -35.60
CA HIS A 126 -26.28 -14.49 -36.41
C HIS A 126 -25.90 -14.13 -37.85
N ALA A 127 -24.88 -13.27 -38.05
CA ALA A 127 -24.38 -12.94 -39.39
C ALA A 127 -23.84 -14.17 -40.12
N LYS A 128 -23.11 -15.05 -39.42
CA LYS A 128 -22.62 -16.32 -39.95
C LYS A 128 -23.78 -17.23 -40.36
N GLU A 129 -24.80 -17.38 -39.51
CA GLU A 129 -25.98 -18.20 -39.81
C GLU A 129 -26.71 -17.69 -41.06
N LEU A 130 -26.95 -16.38 -41.17
CA LEU A 130 -27.58 -15.77 -42.35
C LEU A 130 -26.80 -16.01 -43.63
N LEU A 131 -25.47 -15.80 -43.60
CA LEU A 131 -24.60 -16.06 -44.75
C LEU A 131 -24.58 -17.54 -45.12
N SER A 132 -24.53 -18.42 -44.13
CA SER A 132 -24.54 -19.86 -44.35
C SER A 132 -25.86 -20.35 -44.95
N LEU A 133 -26.98 -19.73 -44.58
CA LEU A 133 -28.29 -20.04 -45.12
C LEU A 133 -28.42 -19.54 -46.57
N LEU A 134 -27.85 -18.39 -46.90
CA LEU A 134 -27.75 -17.88 -48.27
C LEU A 134 -26.85 -18.79 -49.14
N LEU A 135 -25.73 -19.28 -48.60
CA LEU A 135 -24.87 -20.22 -49.33
C LEU A 135 -25.57 -21.56 -49.57
N ALA A 136 -26.28 -22.09 -48.56
CA ALA A 136 -27.08 -23.31 -48.68
C ALA A 136 -28.24 -23.19 -49.69
N SER A 137 -28.73 -21.97 -49.96
CA SER A 137 -29.73 -21.74 -51.02
C SER A 137 -29.14 -21.82 -52.44
N THR A 138 -27.83 -21.58 -52.58
CA THR A 138 -27.15 -21.61 -53.89
C THR A 138 -26.58 -22.98 -54.25
N ASN A 139 -26.23 -23.81 -53.26
CA ASN A 139 -25.71 -25.17 -53.44
C ASN A 139 -26.47 -26.17 -52.55
N PRO A 140 -27.46 -26.92 -53.09
CA PRO A 140 -28.31 -27.83 -52.30
C PRO A 140 -27.62 -29.13 -51.83
N SER A 141 -26.30 -29.26 -52.01
CA SER A 141 -25.51 -30.42 -51.59
C SER A 141 -24.94 -30.31 -50.17
N GLU A 142 -25.02 -29.14 -49.52
CA GLU A 142 -24.55 -28.95 -48.16
C GLU A 142 -25.71 -28.97 -47.16
N PRO A 143 -25.62 -29.75 -46.06
CA PRO A 143 -26.66 -29.77 -45.03
C PRO A 143 -26.74 -28.41 -44.32
N SER A 144 -27.97 -27.94 -44.08
CA SER A 144 -28.24 -26.69 -43.38
C SER A 144 -27.55 -26.68 -42.00
N PRO A 145 -26.70 -25.70 -41.69
CA PRO A 145 -26.01 -25.61 -40.39
C PRO A 145 -26.95 -25.18 -39.25
N VAL A 146 -28.19 -24.79 -39.56
CA VAL A 146 -29.23 -24.40 -38.60
C VAL A 146 -30.34 -25.47 -38.64
N PRO A 147 -30.57 -26.23 -37.55
CA PRO A 147 -31.45 -27.39 -37.55
C PRO A 147 -32.95 -27.08 -37.70
N SER A 148 -33.35 -25.81 -37.58
CA SER A 148 -34.76 -25.39 -37.53
C SER A 148 -35.31 -24.77 -38.83
N LEU A 149 -34.49 -24.51 -39.84
CA LEU A 149 -34.94 -23.93 -41.11
C LEU A 149 -34.63 -24.86 -42.30
N PRO A 150 -35.58 -25.00 -43.25
CA PRO A 150 -35.33 -25.77 -44.47
C PRO A 150 -34.24 -25.08 -45.32
N PRO A 151 -33.44 -25.85 -46.09
CA PRO A 151 -32.50 -25.27 -47.03
C PRO A 151 -33.25 -24.43 -48.08
N ALA A 152 -32.69 -23.26 -48.43
CA ALA A 152 -33.23 -22.29 -49.41
C ALA A 152 -34.39 -21.35 -48.98
N THR A 153 -34.44 -20.89 -47.72
CA THR A 153 -35.44 -19.87 -47.29
C THR A 153 -35.15 -18.44 -47.73
N LEU A 154 -33.91 -18.08 -48.08
CA LEU A 154 -33.54 -16.75 -48.57
C LEU A 154 -33.20 -16.80 -50.07
N ALA A 155 -33.70 -15.83 -50.82
CA ALA A 155 -33.38 -15.65 -52.24
C ALA A 155 -32.66 -14.30 -52.44
N ALA A 156 -31.52 -14.33 -53.12
CA ALA A 156 -30.77 -13.14 -53.49
C ALA A 156 -31.29 -12.58 -54.82
N THR A 157 -32.01 -11.46 -54.79
CA THR A 157 -32.44 -10.74 -55.99
C THR A 157 -31.52 -9.56 -56.26
N MET A 158 -31.05 -9.43 -57.50
CA MET A 158 -30.30 -8.25 -57.95
C MET A 158 -31.22 -7.04 -57.96
N VAL A 159 -31.09 -6.17 -56.95
CA VAL A 159 -31.74 -4.86 -56.92
C VAL A 159 -30.70 -3.80 -57.26
N THR A 160 -30.92 -3.08 -58.35
CA THR A 160 -30.14 -1.89 -58.67
C THR A 160 -30.45 -0.81 -57.63
N LYS A 161 -29.43 -0.43 -56.83
CA LYS A 161 -29.59 0.69 -55.89
C LYS A 161 -30.04 1.93 -56.68
N PRO A 162 -31.09 2.65 -56.23
CA PRO A 162 -31.43 3.94 -56.82
C PRO A 162 -30.22 4.88 -56.68
N ALA A 163 -30.05 5.79 -57.63
CA ALA A 163 -28.96 6.76 -57.58
C ALA A 163 -29.01 7.49 -56.22
N PRO A 164 -27.93 7.43 -55.42
CA PRO A 164 -27.93 8.05 -54.10
C PRO A 164 -28.14 9.55 -54.27
N ILE A 165 -28.95 10.13 -53.39
CA ILE A 165 -29.17 11.57 -53.36
C ILE A 165 -27.82 12.21 -53.00
N ILE A 166 -27.34 13.16 -53.82
CA ILE A 166 -26.00 13.76 -53.68
C ILE A 166 -25.79 14.37 -52.28
N SER A 167 -26.84 14.92 -51.66
CA SER A 167 -26.78 15.45 -50.29
C SER A 167 -26.53 14.38 -49.23
N VAL A 168 -27.15 13.19 -49.36
CA VAL A 168 -26.94 12.07 -48.43
C VAL A 168 -25.54 11.50 -48.60
N GLN A 169 -25.06 11.37 -49.84
CA GLN A 169 -23.68 10.93 -50.11
C GLN A 169 -22.64 11.90 -49.56
N ALA A 170 -22.87 13.21 -49.71
CA ALA A 170 -21.99 14.24 -49.15
C ALA A 170 -22.00 14.21 -47.62
N PHE A 171 -23.17 14.02 -47.00
CA PHE A 171 -23.30 13.90 -45.55
C PHE A 171 -22.61 12.64 -45.01
N ASP A 172 -22.82 11.48 -45.62
CA ASP A 172 -22.17 10.22 -45.24
C ASP A 172 -20.65 10.31 -45.40
N ALA A 173 -20.18 10.94 -46.48
CA ALA A 173 -18.75 11.19 -46.71
C ALA A 173 -18.16 12.15 -45.66
N GLN A 174 -18.89 13.19 -45.28
CA GLN A 174 -18.50 14.12 -44.23
C GLN A 174 -18.43 13.42 -42.87
N LEU A 175 -19.43 12.60 -42.51
CA LEU A 175 -19.46 11.83 -41.28
C LEU A 175 -18.30 10.83 -41.22
N ASN A 176 -18.03 10.10 -42.31
CA ASN A 176 -16.92 9.15 -42.38
C ASN A 176 -15.56 9.86 -42.27
N THR A 177 -15.40 11.02 -42.92
CA THR A 177 -14.15 11.78 -42.86
C THR A 177 -13.94 12.39 -41.48
N GLY A 178 -14.98 12.98 -40.88
CA GLY A 178 -14.94 13.53 -39.53
C GLY A 178 -14.69 12.46 -38.46
N GLY A 179 -15.39 11.32 -38.56
CA GLY A 179 -15.19 10.19 -37.64
C GLY A 179 -13.78 9.59 -37.74
N LYS A 180 -13.20 9.53 -38.95
CA LYS A 180 -11.80 9.11 -39.12
C LYS A 180 -10.82 10.13 -38.54
N ASP A 181 -11.02 11.42 -38.77
CA ASP A 181 -10.17 12.47 -38.21
C ASP A 181 -10.21 12.46 -36.68
N GLU A 182 -11.40 12.37 -36.08
CA GLU A 182 -11.57 12.23 -34.63
C GLU A 182 -10.88 10.98 -34.08
N ALA A 183 -11.04 9.83 -34.73
CA ALA A 183 -10.38 8.60 -34.33
C ALA A 183 -8.84 8.69 -34.41
N LEU A 184 -8.31 9.36 -35.44
CA LEU A 184 -6.86 9.59 -35.57
C LEU A 184 -6.34 10.54 -34.49
N ARG A 185 -7.09 11.58 -34.13
CA ARG A 185 -6.71 12.48 -33.03
C ARG A 185 -6.71 11.73 -31.70
N LYS A 186 -7.76 10.96 -31.40
CA LYS A 186 -7.81 10.11 -30.19
C LYS A 186 -6.65 9.11 -30.14
N ALA A 187 -6.30 8.49 -31.27
CA ALA A 187 -5.14 7.60 -31.34
C ALA A 187 -3.82 8.34 -31.09
N ALA A 188 -3.66 9.55 -31.63
CA ALA A 188 -2.47 10.38 -31.38
C ALA A 188 -2.35 10.77 -29.90
N ASP A 189 -3.45 11.17 -29.26
CA ASP A 189 -3.48 11.49 -27.83
C ASP A 189 -3.18 10.26 -26.95
N LEU A 190 -3.67 9.09 -27.34
CA LEU A 190 -3.32 7.82 -26.69
C LEU A 190 -1.83 7.51 -26.84
N PHE A 191 -1.24 7.67 -28.02
CA PHE A 191 0.20 7.47 -28.18
C PHE A 191 1.02 8.50 -27.41
N LYS A 192 0.56 9.75 -27.29
CA LYS A 192 1.22 10.79 -26.51
C LYS A 192 1.20 10.47 -25.02
N SER A 193 0.05 10.10 -24.46
CA SER A 193 -0.06 9.67 -23.06
C SER A 193 0.74 8.39 -22.78
N ALA A 194 0.71 7.42 -23.69
CA ALA A 194 1.53 6.21 -23.59
C ALA A 194 3.03 6.55 -23.61
N ALA A 195 3.48 7.46 -24.48
CA ALA A 195 4.87 7.90 -24.52
C ALA A 195 5.29 8.59 -23.22
N ASN A 196 4.46 9.48 -22.68
CA ASN A 196 4.71 10.15 -21.39
C ASN A 196 4.79 9.14 -20.22
N SER A 197 3.92 8.12 -20.21
CA SER A 197 3.92 7.05 -19.22
C SER A 197 5.18 6.19 -19.33
N LEU A 198 5.62 5.87 -20.55
CA LEU A 198 6.88 5.15 -20.80
C LEU A 198 8.10 5.96 -20.38
N GLU A 199 8.14 7.27 -20.65
CA GLU A 199 9.21 8.16 -20.20
C GLU A 199 9.27 8.25 -18.67
N SER A 200 8.12 8.39 -18.02
CA SER A 200 8.02 8.37 -16.56
C SER A 200 8.49 7.03 -15.99
N GLY A 201 8.14 5.91 -16.64
CA GLY A 201 8.65 4.58 -16.34
C GLY A 201 10.17 4.46 -16.49
N ARG A 202 10.73 5.03 -17.56
CA ARG A 202 12.18 5.08 -17.80
C ARG A 202 12.92 5.84 -16.70
N LEU A 203 12.43 7.02 -16.32
CA LEU A 203 13.03 7.83 -15.26
C LEU A 203 12.99 7.12 -13.90
N ARG A 204 11.88 6.44 -13.57
CA ARG A 204 11.78 5.61 -12.36
C ARG A 204 12.75 4.43 -12.40
N GLY A 205 12.80 3.71 -13.52
CA GLY A 205 13.74 2.62 -13.72
C GLY A 205 15.19 3.08 -13.58
N GLU A 206 15.55 4.23 -14.17
CA GLU A 206 16.88 4.81 -14.06
C GLU A 206 17.26 5.11 -12.60
N LYS A 207 16.37 5.76 -11.85
CA LYS A 207 16.58 6.00 -10.41
C LYS A 207 16.76 4.70 -9.62
N TYR A 208 15.88 3.73 -9.83
CA TYR A 208 15.94 2.41 -9.20
C TYR A 208 17.29 1.71 -9.45
N TRP A 209 17.78 1.70 -10.70
CA TRP A 209 19.06 1.09 -11.03
C TRP A 209 20.25 1.88 -10.48
N LEU A 210 20.17 3.22 -10.44
CA LEU A 210 21.20 4.05 -9.81
C LEU A 210 21.31 3.76 -8.31
N ASP A 211 20.19 3.63 -7.62
CA ASP A 211 20.17 3.32 -6.19
C ASP A 211 20.64 1.88 -5.93
N ALA A 212 20.25 0.91 -6.76
CA ALA A 212 20.80 -0.46 -6.70
C ALA A 212 22.32 -0.47 -6.91
N LEU A 213 22.85 0.36 -7.82
CA LEU A 213 24.29 0.52 -8.04
C LEU A 213 24.99 1.17 -6.83
N ARG A 214 24.36 2.15 -6.17
CA ARG A 214 24.89 2.75 -4.92
C ARG A 214 25.00 1.70 -3.82
N ILE A 215 23.95 0.90 -3.62
CA ILE A 215 23.93 -0.19 -2.65
C ILE A 215 25.03 -1.22 -2.92
N ARG A 216 25.21 -1.61 -4.18
CA ARG A 216 26.28 -2.53 -4.58
C ARG A 216 27.67 -1.94 -4.35
N ARG A 217 27.87 -0.64 -4.62
CA ARG A 217 29.15 0.05 -4.36
C ARG A 217 29.46 0.13 -2.86
N ALA A 218 28.43 0.26 -2.02
CA ALA A 218 28.53 0.20 -0.57
C ALA A 218 28.70 -1.24 -0.02
N ASN A 219 28.83 -2.25 -0.89
CA ASN A 219 29.03 -3.67 -0.55
C ASN A 219 27.89 -4.31 0.25
N TRP A 220 26.67 -3.80 0.15
CA TRP A 220 25.50 -4.48 0.69
C TRP A 220 25.14 -5.70 -0.17
N GLY A 221 24.62 -6.75 0.48
CA GLY A 221 24.23 -7.97 -0.22
C GLY A 221 22.95 -7.75 -1.04
N LEU A 222 23.01 -8.09 -2.32
CA LEU A 222 21.86 -8.10 -3.22
C LEU A 222 21.50 -9.54 -3.58
N ALA A 223 20.29 -9.95 -3.28
CA ALA A 223 19.73 -11.25 -3.63
C ALA A 223 18.56 -11.07 -4.60
N PRO A 224 18.38 -11.96 -5.59
CA PRO A 224 17.18 -11.91 -6.44
C PRO A 224 15.92 -12.15 -5.61
N ALA A 225 14.88 -11.33 -5.80
CA ALA A 225 13.61 -11.52 -5.13
C ALA A 225 12.95 -12.83 -5.59
N PRO A 226 12.33 -13.60 -4.67
CA PRO A 226 11.57 -14.77 -5.05
C PRO A 226 10.41 -14.36 -5.96
N LEU A 227 10.10 -15.21 -6.93
CA LEU A 227 8.96 -14.97 -7.81
C LEU A 227 7.66 -15.01 -6.99
N PRO A 228 6.67 -14.16 -7.32
CA PRO A 228 5.39 -14.15 -6.63
C PRO A 228 4.70 -15.52 -6.74
N PHE A 229 3.91 -15.85 -5.72
CA PHE A 229 3.14 -17.10 -5.70
C PHE A 229 2.27 -17.22 -6.96
N GLY A 230 2.35 -18.37 -7.65
CA GLY A 230 1.63 -18.61 -8.91
C GLY A 230 2.40 -18.21 -10.18
N ALA A 231 3.60 -17.64 -10.07
CA ALA A 231 4.45 -17.43 -11.23
C ALA A 231 4.81 -18.78 -11.90
N PRO A 232 4.79 -18.87 -13.24
CA PRO A 232 5.06 -20.11 -13.95
C PRO A 232 6.54 -20.51 -13.75
N THR A 233 6.79 -21.46 -12.86
CA THR A 233 8.12 -21.97 -12.49
C THR A 233 8.55 -23.18 -13.34
N GLY A 234 7.86 -23.41 -14.47
CA GLY A 234 8.11 -24.51 -15.40
C GLY A 234 9.46 -24.44 -16.11
N LYS A 235 9.94 -25.59 -16.59
CA LYS A 235 11.15 -25.68 -17.44
C LYS A 235 10.92 -24.89 -18.73
N GLY A 236 11.73 -23.87 -19.00
CA GLY A 236 11.66 -23.05 -20.22
C GLY A 236 11.07 -21.64 -20.02
N VAL A 237 10.61 -21.30 -18.82
CA VAL A 237 10.28 -19.92 -18.46
C VAL A 237 11.52 -19.25 -17.88
N ASP A 238 11.83 -18.04 -18.34
CA ASP A 238 12.88 -17.21 -17.77
C ASP A 238 12.61 -17.02 -16.27
N LYS A 239 13.38 -17.74 -15.44
CA LYS A 239 13.39 -17.60 -13.98
C LYS A 239 14.11 -16.32 -13.57
N THR A 240 13.92 -15.24 -14.31
CA THR A 240 14.54 -13.95 -14.02
C THR A 240 13.68 -13.26 -12.97
N SER A 241 14.22 -13.11 -11.78
CA SER A 241 13.62 -12.26 -10.74
C SER A 241 13.52 -10.84 -11.30
N LYS A 242 12.33 -10.23 -11.21
CA LYS A 242 12.11 -8.85 -11.65
C LYS A 242 12.70 -7.81 -10.69
N ASP A 243 12.92 -8.19 -9.44
CA ASP A 243 13.31 -7.31 -8.34
C ASP A 243 14.46 -7.93 -7.52
N PHE A 244 15.12 -7.14 -6.69
CA PHE A 244 16.18 -7.56 -5.77
C PHE A 244 15.79 -7.26 -4.32
N LEU A 245 16.16 -8.18 -3.45
CA LEU A 245 16.15 -8.02 -2.01
C LEU A 245 17.53 -7.57 -1.54
N ILE A 246 17.54 -6.62 -0.63
CA ILE A 246 18.74 -6.11 0.03
C ILE A 246 18.88 -6.85 1.36
N SER A 247 19.92 -7.67 1.49
CA SER A 247 20.26 -8.32 2.75
C SER A 247 21.24 -7.45 3.52
N PHE A 248 20.81 -6.93 4.66
CA PHE A 248 21.64 -6.08 5.54
C PHE A 248 22.06 -6.78 6.84
N GLY A 249 21.59 -8.01 7.06
CA GLY A 249 21.97 -8.83 8.22
C GLY A 249 23.41 -9.33 8.16
N LEU A 250 24.00 -9.57 9.34
CA LEU A 250 25.35 -10.13 9.46
C LEU A 250 25.38 -11.60 8.99
N GLU A 251 26.43 -11.99 8.26
CA GLU A 251 26.61 -13.36 7.74
C GLU A 251 26.68 -14.41 8.87
N GLY A 252 27.26 -14.03 10.01
CA GLY A 252 27.42 -14.86 11.20
C GLY A 252 26.12 -15.05 12.02
N SER A 253 25.11 -14.23 11.75
CA SER A 253 23.85 -14.24 12.50
C SER A 253 23.04 -15.51 12.27
N THR A 254 22.12 -15.79 13.19
CA THR A 254 21.22 -16.95 13.07
C THR A 254 20.28 -16.81 11.86
N ALA A 255 19.76 -17.95 11.37
CA ALA A 255 18.85 -17.93 10.22
C ALA A 255 17.56 -17.13 10.47
N TYR A 256 17.15 -16.99 11.73
CA TYR A 256 15.98 -16.20 12.11
C TYR A 256 16.19 -14.70 11.82
N PHE A 257 17.29 -14.12 12.32
CA PHE A 257 17.60 -12.70 12.10
C PHE A 257 17.94 -12.40 10.64
N ARG A 258 18.60 -13.31 9.92
CA ARG A 258 18.85 -13.13 8.49
C ARG A 258 17.57 -13.07 7.64
N ARG A 259 16.50 -13.76 8.05
CA ARG A 259 15.19 -13.68 7.36
C ARG A 259 14.46 -12.37 7.66
N LYS A 260 14.63 -11.83 8.87
CA LYS A 260 14.11 -10.51 9.24
C LYS A 260 14.88 -9.37 8.57
N ALA A 261 16.19 -9.54 8.38
CA ALA A 261 17.11 -8.53 7.84
C ALA A 261 17.09 -8.43 6.31
N ILE A 262 15.89 -8.29 5.75
CA ILE A 262 15.63 -8.15 4.33
C ILE A 262 14.89 -6.84 4.10
N GLY A 263 15.44 -6.01 3.22
CA GLY A 263 14.79 -4.81 2.68
C GLY A 263 14.55 -4.95 1.18
N HIS A 264 13.68 -4.13 0.64
CA HIS A 264 13.52 -4.01 -0.81
C HIS A 264 13.29 -2.54 -1.18
N MET A 265 13.52 -2.23 -2.45
CA MET A 265 13.16 -0.93 -2.98
C MET A 265 11.64 -0.82 -3.12
N PRO A 266 11.05 0.36 -2.89
CA PRO A 266 9.64 0.57 -3.16
C PRO A 266 9.36 0.41 -4.65
N THR A 267 8.43 -0.49 -5.00
CA THR A 267 7.93 -0.61 -6.38
C THR A 267 6.86 0.44 -6.67
N ASP A 268 6.15 0.89 -5.63
CA ASP A 268 5.09 1.88 -5.74
C ASP A 268 5.61 3.29 -5.39
N PRO A 269 5.20 4.33 -6.13
CA PRO A 269 5.64 5.70 -5.93
C PRO A 269 4.98 6.38 -4.72
N THR A 270 4.09 5.70 -4.01
CA THR A 270 3.30 6.24 -2.90
C THR A 270 4.05 6.27 -1.58
N THR A 271 5.08 5.45 -1.42
CA THR A 271 5.90 5.44 -0.20
C THR A 271 7.02 6.48 -0.32
N PRO A 272 7.09 7.47 0.59
CA PRO A 272 8.14 8.50 0.58
C PRO A 272 9.51 7.95 0.99
N ASP A 273 9.55 6.78 1.61
CA ASP A 273 10.78 6.16 2.10
C ASP A 273 11.60 5.56 0.94
N PRO A 274 12.93 5.77 0.92
CA PRO A 274 13.80 5.24 -0.14
C PRO A 274 13.89 3.70 -0.12
N LEU A 275 13.58 3.08 1.02
CA LEU A 275 13.64 1.65 1.24
C LEU A 275 12.48 1.18 2.11
N VAL A 276 11.94 0.01 1.78
CA VAL A 276 10.89 -0.63 2.54
C VAL A 276 11.48 -1.79 3.33
N PHE A 277 11.21 -1.80 4.63
CA PHE A 277 11.65 -2.83 5.56
C PHE A 277 10.43 -3.50 6.21
N PRO A 278 9.99 -4.68 5.72
CA PRO A 278 8.76 -5.30 6.19
C PRO A 278 8.76 -5.71 7.67
N HIS A 279 9.93 -5.96 8.26
CA HIS A 279 10.08 -6.49 9.62
C HIS A 279 10.71 -5.48 10.59
N ARG A 280 10.80 -4.20 10.23
CA ARG A 280 11.45 -3.18 11.06
C ARG A 280 10.54 -2.80 12.22
N GLN A 281 11.07 -2.91 13.44
CA GLN A 281 10.40 -2.55 14.69
C GLN A 281 10.89 -1.21 15.25
N ARG A 282 11.96 -0.65 14.66
CA ARG A 282 12.66 0.58 15.10
C ARG A 282 13.08 0.52 16.57
N THR A 283 13.45 -0.65 17.06
CA THR A 283 13.88 -0.83 18.45
C THR A 283 15.35 -0.52 18.67
N ARG A 284 15.70 -0.03 19.87
CA ARG A 284 17.07 0.24 20.31
C ARG A 284 17.40 -0.39 21.65
N LEU A 285 18.61 -0.91 21.79
CA LEU A 285 19.13 -1.47 23.03
C LEU A 285 19.62 -0.36 23.96
N TYR A 286 18.91 -0.19 25.06
CA TYR A 286 19.29 0.64 26.19
C TYR A 286 19.99 -0.21 27.25
N ILE A 287 21.14 0.28 27.69
CA ILE A 287 21.86 -0.27 28.84
C ILE A 287 21.79 0.80 29.91
N SER A 288 21.24 0.41 31.05
CA SER A 288 21.17 1.23 32.24
C SER A 288 21.86 0.52 33.40
N LEU A 289 22.57 1.30 34.19
CA LEU A 289 23.30 0.82 35.34
C LEU A 289 22.90 1.65 36.55
N ASN A 290 22.34 0.97 37.55
CA ASN A 290 21.91 1.55 38.82
C ASN A 290 22.98 1.24 39.86
N MET A 291 23.68 2.28 40.33
CA MET A 291 24.60 2.17 41.47
C MET A 291 23.98 2.79 42.71
N VAL A 292 24.10 2.09 43.84
CA VAL A 292 23.86 2.66 45.16
C VAL A 292 25.14 3.34 45.64
N ASP A 293 25.15 4.67 45.73
CA ASP A 293 26.28 5.42 46.28
C ASP A 293 26.47 5.09 47.78
N ALA A 294 27.66 5.34 48.34
CA ALA A 294 27.97 5.13 49.75
C ALA A 294 27.06 5.92 50.72
N LYS A 295 26.30 6.88 50.20
CA LYS A 295 25.28 7.67 50.90
C LYS A 295 23.86 7.08 50.81
N GLY A 296 23.67 5.95 50.13
CA GLY A 296 22.39 5.27 49.94
C GLY A 296 21.51 5.86 48.82
N ALA A 297 22.01 6.82 48.03
CA ALA A 297 21.29 7.38 46.89
C ALA A 297 21.50 6.49 45.66
N GLN A 298 20.42 6.15 44.94
CA GLN A 298 20.52 5.43 43.67
C GLN A 298 20.83 6.40 42.54
N VAL A 299 21.87 6.09 41.77
CA VAL A 299 22.26 6.79 40.55
C VAL A 299 22.01 5.84 39.39
N GLU A 300 20.99 6.15 38.59
CA GLU A 300 20.74 5.49 37.30
C GLU A 300 21.54 6.23 36.22
N SER A 301 22.26 5.47 35.41
CA SER A 301 23.05 5.97 34.28
C SER A 301 22.71 5.18 33.03
N HIS A 302 22.76 5.81 31.86
CA HIS A 302 22.38 5.19 30.59
C HIS A 302 23.41 5.42 29.48
N ASN A 303 23.35 4.61 28.43
CA ASN A 303 24.16 4.70 27.20
C ASN A 303 23.75 5.88 26.30
N SER A 304 24.73 6.53 25.68
CA SER A 304 24.57 7.52 24.61
C SER A 304 24.09 6.90 23.29
N ILE A 305 22.81 7.03 22.97
CA ILE A 305 22.26 6.59 21.67
C ILE A 305 22.46 7.66 20.59
N VAL A 306 23.16 7.27 19.53
CA VAL A 306 23.34 8.12 18.33
C VAL A 306 22.08 8.05 17.47
N ALA A 307 21.38 9.19 17.32
CA ALA A 307 20.27 9.34 16.39
C ALA A 307 20.72 8.90 14.99
N SER A 308 20.00 7.96 14.39
CA SER A 308 20.33 7.48 13.05
C SER A 308 19.69 8.35 11.98
N ASP A 309 20.46 8.64 10.94
CA ASP A 309 19.99 9.39 9.78
C ASP A 309 19.23 8.45 8.84
N ASP A 310 17.91 8.42 8.96
CA ASP A 310 17.03 7.64 8.08
C ASP A 310 16.79 8.33 6.72
N SER A 311 17.28 9.57 6.52
CA SER A 311 17.04 10.34 5.29
C SER A 311 17.88 9.85 4.09
N SER A 312 19.04 9.29 4.37
CA SER A 312 19.94 8.75 3.34
C SER A 312 19.74 7.24 3.17
N LEU A 313 19.90 6.74 1.94
CA LEU A 313 19.79 5.32 1.62
C LEU A 313 20.73 4.45 2.47
N GLU A 314 21.98 4.89 2.59
CA GLU A 314 23.01 4.21 3.37
C GLU A 314 22.76 4.34 4.87
N GLY A 315 22.32 5.51 5.34
CA GLY A 315 21.97 5.73 6.73
C GLY A 315 20.80 4.86 7.18
N SER A 316 19.77 4.72 6.34
CA SER A 316 18.62 3.85 6.57
C SER A 316 19.00 2.35 6.62
N LEU A 317 19.89 1.90 5.73
CA LEU A 317 20.43 0.53 5.79
C LEU A 317 21.29 0.28 7.02
N ALA A 318 22.16 1.23 7.38
CA ALA A 318 23.02 1.13 8.55
C ALA A 318 22.20 1.17 9.86
N ALA A 319 21.16 1.99 9.92
CA ALA A 319 20.22 2.05 11.04
C ALA A 319 19.50 0.72 11.22
N SER A 320 18.98 0.16 10.13
CA SER A 320 18.30 -1.13 10.10
C SER A 320 19.23 -2.29 10.48
N GLN A 321 20.50 -2.25 10.05
CA GLN A 321 21.49 -3.23 10.47
C GLN A 321 21.77 -3.15 11.97
N ARG A 322 21.94 -1.95 12.54
CA ARG A 322 22.15 -1.78 13.99
C ARG A 322 20.98 -2.33 14.79
N GLU A 323 19.75 -2.04 14.38
CA GLU A 323 18.53 -2.56 15.00
C GLU A 323 18.53 -4.10 15.07
N ILE A 324 18.85 -4.80 13.97
CA ILE A 324 18.93 -6.27 13.96
C ILE A 324 20.06 -6.79 14.84
N VAL A 325 21.21 -6.12 14.88
CA VAL A 325 22.33 -6.50 15.75
C VAL A 325 21.94 -6.36 17.22
N GLU A 326 21.26 -5.28 17.57
CA GLU A 326 20.76 -5.01 18.91
C GLU A 326 19.68 -6.05 19.33
N GLU A 327 18.75 -6.41 18.44
CA GLU A 327 17.81 -7.53 18.66
C GLU A 327 18.55 -8.88 18.87
N GLU A 328 19.61 -9.14 18.11
CA GLU A 328 20.40 -10.36 18.25
C GLU A 328 21.11 -10.41 19.61
N ILE A 329 21.75 -9.32 20.02
CA ILE A 329 22.37 -9.18 21.35
C ILE A 329 21.32 -9.42 22.42
N PHE A 330 20.16 -8.77 22.34
CA PHE A 330 19.12 -8.93 23.34
C PHE A 330 18.60 -10.38 23.42
N SER A 331 18.37 -11.04 22.28
CA SER A 331 17.92 -12.44 22.25
C SER A 331 18.94 -13.44 22.81
N THR A 332 20.23 -13.11 22.73
CA THR A 332 21.31 -13.94 23.25
C THR A 332 21.49 -13.69 24.75
N LEU A 333 21.36 -12.43 25.20
CA LEU A 333 21.28 -12.07 26.61
C LEU A 333 20.10 -12.75 27.31
N ILE A 334 18.91 -12.83 26.71
CA ILE A 334 17.77 -13.56 27.30
C ILE A 334 18.13 -15.03 27.58
N LYS A 335 18.71 -15.70 26.59
CA LYS A 335 19.08 -17.13 26.70
C LYS A 335 20.13 -17.32 27.78
N GLU A 336 21.12 -16.45 27.81
CA GLU A 336 22.21 -16.54 28.78
C GLU A 336 21.75 -16.18 30.19
N ALA A 337 20.99 -15.11 30.37
CA ALA A 337 20.42 -14.69 31.66
C ALA A 337 19.56 -15.80 32.29
N SER A 338 18.82 -16.57 31.47
CA SER A 338 18.05 -17.73 31.96
C SER A 338 18.92 -18.89 32.46
N SER A 339 20.20 -18.93 32.08
CA SER A 339 21.15 -19.99 32.41
C SER A 339 22.23 -19.57 33.41
N LEU A 340 22.17 -18.35 33.94
CA LEU A 340 23.16 -17.83 34.88
C LEU A 340 23.04 -18.52 36.25
N PRO A 341 24.13 -19.14 36.76
CA PRO A 341 24.14 -19.74 38.10
C PRO A 341 24.51 -18.75 39.21
N THR A 342 25.19 -17.65 38.87
CA THR A 342 25.90 -16.79 39.85
C THR A 342 25.13 -15.56 40.29
N ALA A 343 24.16 -15.09 39.48
CA ALA A 343 23.42 -13.85 39.71
C ALA A 343 21.91 -14.05 39.51
N SER A 344 21.09 -13.36 40.30
CA SER A 344 19.65 -13.28 40.05
C SER A 344 19.38 -12.42 38.83
N ALA A 345 18.78 -13.01 37.81
CA ALA A 345 18.29 -12.31 36.63
C ALA A 345 16.76 -12.34 36.60
N ARG A 346 16.14 -11.18 36.42
CA ARG A 346 14.72 -11.03 36.10
C ARG A 346 14.61 -10.76 34.61
N VAL A 347 13.97 -11.67 33.89
CA VAL A 347 13.83 -11.61 32.44
C VAL A 347 12.36 -11.35 32.09
N ALA A 348 12.11 -10.27 31.36
CA ALA A 348 10.85 -9.95 30.71
C ALA A 348 11.04 -9.84 29.19
N GLU A 349 9.95 -9.61 28.45
CA GLU A 349 9.99 -9.60 26.97
C GLU A 349 10.87 -8.49 26.39
N ARG A 350 10.88 -7.30 27.01
CA ARG A 350 11.65 -6.12 26.55
C ARG A 350 12.63 -5.59 27.60
N LEU A 351 12.81 -6.31 28.71
CA LEU A 351 13.63 -5.87 29.86
C LEU A 351 14.37 -7.06 30.47
N ILE A 352 15.65 -6.89 30.78
CA ILE A 352 16.46 -7.84 31.53
C ILE A 352 17.12 -7.08 32.68
N ASP A 353 16.74 -7.38 33.91
CA ASP A 353 17.36 -6.81 35.11
C ASP A 353 18.24 -7.88 35.76
N ILE A 354 19.52 -7.57 36.00
CA ILE A 354 20.51 -8.48 36.57
C ILE A 354 21.19 -7.82 37.75
N ASP A 355 21.18 -8.51 38.88
CA ASP A 355 21.92 -8.09 40.08
C ASP A 355 23.39 -8.49 39.91
N ALA A 356 24.21 -7.60 39.34
CA ALA A 356 25.59 -7.93 38.97
C ALA A 356 26.52 -8.02 40.20
N ALA A 357 26.35 -7.10 41.18
CA ALA A 357 27.15 -7.03 42.40
C ALA A 357 26.37 -6.35 43.54
N GLN A 358 26.94 -6.30 44.75
CA GLN A 358 26.29 -5.65 45.90
C GLN A 358 26.06 -4.16 45.61
N GLY A 359 24.79 -3.76 45.50
CA GLY A 359 24.41 -2.37 45.21
C GLY A 359 24.60 -1.95 43.76
N MET A 360 24.79 -2.90 42.83
CA MET A 360 24.82 -2.63 41.38
C MET A 360 23.81 -3.51 40.64
N GLU A 361 22.83 -2.86 40.01
CA GLU A 361 21.85 -3.51 39.13
C GLU A 361 22.12 -3.09 37.68
N LEU A 362 22.22 -4.08 36.80
CA LEU A 362 22.43 -3.90 35.35
C LEU A 362 21.12 -4.22 34.63
N ARG A 363 20.61 -3.24 33.87
CA ARG A 363 19.34 -3.34 33.16
C ARG A 363 19.53 -3.16 31.65
N PHE A 364 19.05 -4.13 30.88
CA PHE A 364 18.98 -4.10 29.42
C PHE A 364 17.52 -3.92 28.99
N GLU A 365 17.21 -2.85 28.26
CA GLU A 365 15.86 -2.56 27.76
C GLU A 365 15.88 -2.41 26.24
N LEU A 366 14.89 -2.99 25.56
CA LEU A 366 14.70 -2.79 24.12
C LEU A 366 13.54 -1.80 23.90
N ARG A 367 13.86 -0.52 23.60
CA ARG A 367 12.88 0.58 23.50
C ARG A 367 12.66 1.04 22.06
N ASP A 368 11.47 1.51 21.73
CA ASP A 368 11.15 2.03 20.40
C ASP A 368 11.81 3.40 20.17
N SER A 369 12.36 3.61 18.97
CA SER A 369 13.16 4.81 18.60
C SER A 369 12.41 6.13 18.75
N ASP A 370 11.08 6.10 18.63
CA ASP A 370 10.23 7.28 18.71
C ASP A 370 10.05 7.79 20.16
N GLY A 371 10.31 6.93 21.17
CA GLY A 371 10.25 7.29 22.60
C GLY A 371 11.58 7.80 23.18
N ILE A 372 12.62 7.96 22.36
CA ILE A 372 14.00 8.20 22.81
C ILE A 372 14.27 9.67 23.18
N GLN A 373 13.53 10.62 22.61
CA GLN A 373 13.79 12.05 22.82
C GLN A 373 13.52 12.53 24.25
N GLU A 374 12.72 11.81 25.05
CA GLU A 374 12.30 12.26 26.38
C GLU A 374 13.28 11.89 27.51
N SER A 375 14.18 10.91 27.32
CA SER A 375 15.03 10.40 28.42
C SER A 375 16.44 11.00 28.52
N LEU A 376 16.81 11.95 27.65
CA LEU A 376 18.15 12.59 27.62
C LEU A 376 18.41 13.57 28.79
N GLN A 377 17.50 13.67 29.76
CA GLN A 377 17.53 14.68 30.83
C GLN A 377 17.80 14.12 32.24
N SER A 378 18.19 12.84 32.41
CA SER A 378 18.62 12.36 33.73
C SER A 378 20.04 12.87 34.05
N ASN A 379 20.22 13.39 35.26
CA ASN A 379 21.49 13.88 35.80
C ASN A 379 22.52 12.73 35.91
N ASN A 380 23.16 12.40 34.79
CA ASN A 380 24.08 11.28 34.72
C ASN A 380 25.48 11.67 35.24
N SER A 381 26.07 10.80 36.05
CA SER A 381 27.51 10.81 36.28
C SER A 381 28.22 10.43 34.97
N GLN A 382 29.04 11.34 34.42
CA GLN A 382 29.74 11.17 33.16
C GLN A 382 30.54 9.86 33.10
N VAL A 383 31.10 9.42 34.24
CA VAL A 383 31.86 8.18 34.35
C VAL A 383 30.95 6.95 34.17
N ALA A 384 29.76 6.96 34.75
CA ALA A 384 28.82 5.84 34.67
C ALA A 384 28.21 5.70 33.27
N THR A 385 27.96 6.81 32.57
CA THR A 385 27.59 6.81 31.15
C THR A 385 28.69 6.20 30.28
N THR A 386 29.96 6.58 30.48
CA THR A 386 31.06 5.98 29.73
C THR A 386 31.24 4.48 30.00
N MET A 387 30.91 4.03 31.22
CA MET A 387 30.86 2.59 31.54
C MET A 387 29.75 1.89 30.75
N CYS A 388 28.54 2.47 30.67
CA CYS A 388 27.43 1.92 29.88
C CYS A 388 27.77 1.84 28.38
N ASP A 389 28.44 2.87 27.84
CA ASP A 389 28.91 2.89 26.45
C ASP A 389 30.00 1.83 26.21
N LEU A 390 30.89 1.63 27.19
CA LEU A 390 31.90 0.58 27.14
C LEU A 390 31.26 -0.81 27.15
N ILE A 391 30.27 -1.05 28.02
CA ILE A 391 29.51 -2.31 28.07
C ILE A 391 28.84 -2.57 26.71
N TYR A 392 28.23 -1.55 26.09
CA TYR A 392 27.63 -1.67 24.76
C TYR A 392 28.64 -2.06 23.68
N SER A 393 29.78 -1.36 23.62
CA SER A 393 30.83 -1.66 22.65
C SER A 393 31.44 -3.05 22.86
N LEU A 394 31.57 -3.48 24.12
CA LEU A 394 32.04 -4.80 24.49
C LEU A 394 31.06 -5.89 24.08
N LEU A 395 29.74 -5.70 24.27
CA LEU A 395 28.71 -6.63 23.79
C LEU A 395 28.79 -6.81 22.27
N CYS A 396 28.95 -5.72 21.52
CA CYS A 396 29.14 -5.80 20.07
C CYS A 396 30.40 -6.60 19.70
N ALA A 397 31.52 -6.38 20.41
CA ALA A 397 32.77 -7.11 20.18
C ALA A 397 32.66 -8.60 20.55
N LEU A 398 32.00 -8.94 21.66
CA LEU A 398 31.76 -10.32 22.09
C LEU A 398 30.83 -11.05 21.12
N LEU A 399 29.81 -10.37 20.58
CA LEU A 399 28.94 -10.92 19.54
C LEU A 399 29.76 -11.30 18.30
N LEU A 400 30.67 -10.42 17.86
CA LEU A 400 31.58 -10.70 16.74
C LEU A 400 32.49 -11.91 17.05
N GLY A 401 33.02 -12.00 18.27
CA GLY A 401 33.76 -13.17 18.74
C GLY A 401 32.94 -14.46 18.65
N MET A 402 31.68 -14.41 19.05
CA MET A 402 30.77 -15.56 18.97
C MET A 402 30.47 -15.94 17.51
N HIS A 403 30.28 -14.97 16.62
CA HIS A 403 30.05 -15.18 15.19
C HIS A 403 31.26 -15.79 14.49
N THR A 404 32.46 -15.27 14.77
CA THR A 404 33.72 -15.80 14.21
C THR A 404 33.97 -17.23 14.66
N HIS A 405 33.71 -17.55 15.93
CA HIS A 405 33.81 -18.91 16.43
C HIS A 405 32.81 -19.85 15.75
N LYS A 406 31.55 -19.47 15.62
CA LYS A 406 30.53 -20.25 14.89
C LYS A 406 30.91 -20.46 13.42
N LYS A 407 31.48 -19.44 12.77
CA LYS A 407 31.98 -19.53 11.40
C LYS A 407 33.14 -20.53 11.31
N LEU A 408 34.10 -20.46 12.22
CA LEU A 408 35.23 -21.39 12.28
C LEU A 408 34.78 -22.82 12.54
N GLN A 409 33.81 -23.06 13.43
CA GLN A 409 33.24 -24.39 13.66
C GLN A 409 32.60 -24.98 12.40
N ARG A 410 31.85 -24.16 11.64
CA ARG A 410 31.22 -24.59 10.36
C ARG A 410 32.26 -24.94 9.30
N ILE A 411 33.32 -24.12 9.17
CA ILE A 411 34.38 -24.34 8.18
C ILE A 411 35.27 -25.52 8.60
N GLY A 412 35.61 -25.63 9.88
CA GLY A 412 36.47 -26.68 10.43
C GLY A 412 35.87 -28.09 10.31
N HIS A 413 34.55 -28.23 10.37
CA HIS A 413 33.86 -29.51 10.16
C HIS A 413 33.96 -30.05 8.72
N ALA A 414 34.35 -29.24 7.74
CA ALA A 414 34.45 -29.66 6.34
C ALA A 414 35.79 -30.34 5.97
N GLY A 415 36.80 -30.31 6.85
CA GLY A 415 38.17 -30.72 6.50
C GLY A 415 38.75 -31.88 7.31
N VAL A 416 38.61 -31.89 8.64
CA VAL A 416 39.19 -32.93 9.51
C VAL A 416 38.32 -33.02 10.75
N ALA A 417 37.83 -34.23 11.07
CA ALA A 417 37.16 -34.51 12.33
C ALA A 417 38.17 -34.37 13.49
N HIS A 418 38.40 -33.14 13.96
CA HIS A 418 39.01 -32.93 15.26
C HIS A 418 37.97 -33.29 16.31
N VAL A 419 38.24 -34.36 17.05
CA VAL A 419 37.60 -34.65 18.34
C VAL A 419 38.05 -33.53 19.30
N LEU A 420 37.40 -32.38 19.21
CA LEU A 420 37.42 -31.40 20.30
C LEU A 420 36.57 -32.00 21.44
N PRO A 421 37.04 -31.89 22.69
CA PRO A 421 36.37 -32.50 23.82
C PRO A 421 34.92 -32.00 23.88
N GLN A 422 33.99 -32.93 24.14
CA GLN A 422 32.53 -32.73 24.27
C GLN A 422 32.16 -31.89 25.50
N GLY A 423 32.75 -30.71 25.63
CA GLY A 423 32.45 -29.70 26.64
C GLY A 423 32.63 -28.30 26.05
N SER A 424 32.27 -28.11 24.77
CA SER A 424 32.47 -26.85 24.07
C SER A 424 31.84 -25.71 24.86
N SER A 425 32.69 -24.87 25.43
CA SER A 425 32.32 -23.62 26.09
C SER A 425 31.37 -22.85 25.18
N SER A 426 30.10 -22.79 25.57
CA SER A 426 29.17 -21.82 25.02
C SER A 426 29.81 -20.45 25.22
N TYR A 427 30.12 -19.74 24.13
CA TYR A 427 30.55 -18.36 24.23
C TYR A 427 29.42 -17.57 24.89
N THR A 428 29.71 -17.06 26.08
CA THR A 428 28.86 -16.26 26.95
C THR A 428 29.15 -14.79 26.68
N LEU A 429 28.12 -14.02 26.34
CA LEU A 429 28.20 -12.56 26.19
C LEU A 429 28.12 -11.85 27.54
N LEU A 430 27.32 -12.37 28.46
CA LEU A 430 26.97 -11.71 29.72
C LEU A 430 27.95 -12.04 30.85
N GLN A 431 28.42 -13.29 30.95
CA GLN A 431 29.35 -13.70 32.01
C GLN A 431 30.61 -12.82 32.11
N PRO A 432 31.34 -12.50 31.03
CA PRO A 432 32.54 -11.68 31.12
C PRO A 432 32.27 -10.25 31.61
N ILE A 433 31.06 -9.73 31.37
CA ILE A 433 30.65 -8.40 31.79
C ILE A 433 30.36 -8.40 33.29
N ILE A 434 29.64 -9.42 33.77
CA ILE A 434 29.37 -9.59 35.21
C ILE A 434 30.68 -9.76 35.97
N ASP A 435 31.61 -10.59 35.47
CA ASP A 435 32.90 -10.82 36.13
C ASP A 435 33.72 -9.52 36.24
N LEU A 436 33.70 -8.67 35.21
CA LEU A 436 34.39 -7.38 35.21
C LEU A 436 33.75 -6.40 36.21
N LEU A 437 32.41 -6.33 36.24
CA LEU A 437 31.68 -5.49 37.20
C LEU A 437 31.91 -5.95 38.64
N GLN A 438 31.89 -7.27 38.88
CA GLN A 438 32.21 -7.83 40.20
C GLN A 438 33.64 -7.50 40.60
N TYR A 439 34.61 -7.66 39.69
CA TYR A 439 36.00 -7.29 39.94
C TYR A 439 36.14 -5.80 40.34
N GLN A 440 35.43 -4.89 39.66
CA GLN A 440 35.44 -3.47 40.00
C GLN A 440 34.86 -3.16 41.39
N VAL A 441 33.92 -3.97 41.88
CA VAL A 441 33.34 -3.80 43.23
C VAL A 441 34.23 -4.44 44.31
N PHE A 442 34.96 -5.50 43.97
CA PHE A 442 35.84 -6.22 44.91
C PHE A 442 37.24 -5.61 45.06
N CYS A 443 37.77 -4.90 44.06
CA CYS A 443 39.05 -4.19 44.09
C CYS A 443 38.87 -2.71 44.36
#